data_AF-K2EAL0-F1
#
_entry.id   AF-K2EAL0-F1
#
_cell.length_a   1.000
_cell.length_b   1.000
_cell.length_c   1.000
_cell.angle_alpha   90.00
_cell.angle_beta   90.00
_cell.angle_gamma   90.00
#
_symmetry.space_group_name_H-M   'P 1'
#
loop_
_entity.id
_entity.type
_entity.pdbx_description
1 polymer ?
#
loop_
_entity_poly.entity_id
_entity_poly.type
_entity_poly.pdbx_seq_one_letter_code
_entity_poly.pdbx_strand_id
1 'polypeptide(L)' 'MTRKAPTTDILRALFARSGNQCAFPSCNHHLINHKNQFVGQICHIEAANVGGERYNPSQNDEQRRSKVY' A
#
# COMPACT_ATOMS: atom_id res chain seq x y z
N MET A 1 7.46 -13.45 11.57
CA MET A 1 6.89 -13.72 10.23
C MET A 1 7.33 -12.60 9.30
N THR A 2 7.82 -12.91 8.10
CA THR A 2 8.32 -11.91 7.17
C THR A 2 7.16 -11.29 6.38
N ARG A 3 7.06 -9.96 6.37
CA ARG A 3 6.02 -9.23 5.62
C ARG A 3 6.10 -9.61 4.14
N LYS A 4 5.01 -10.18 3.59
CA LYS A 4 4.87 -10.41 2.15
C LYS A 4 4.66 -9.09 1.39
N ALA A 5 5.18 -9.04 0.17
CA ALA A 5 4.89 -7.94 -0.76
C ALA A 5 3.41 -7.99 -1.23
N PRO A 6 2.79 -6.84 -1.55
CA PRO A 6 1.48 -6.81 -2.22
C PRO A 6 1.48 -7.62 -3.52
N THR A 7 0.33 -8.15 -3.91
CA THR A 7 0.22 -8.83 -5.22
C THR A 7 0.28 -7.83 -6.36
N THR A 8 0.68 -8.29 -7.55
CA THR A 8 0.73 -7.45 -8.76
C THR A 8 -0.64 -6.88 -9.13
N ASP A 9 -1.72 -7.61 -8.88
CA ASP A 9 -3.09 -7.14 -9.13
C ASP A 9 -3.45 -5.97 -8.20
N ILE A 10 -3.04 -6.04 -6.93
CA ILE A 10 -3.22 -4.94 -5.97
C ILE A 10 -2.39 -3.73 -6.36
N LEU A 11 -1.14 -3.93 -6.79
CA LEU A 11 -0.32 -2.84 -7.30
C LEU A 11 -0.99 -2.14 -8.48
N ARG A 12 -1.48 -2.89 -9.48
CA ARG A 12 -2.21 -2.33 -10.63
C ARG A 12 -3.44 -1.54 -10.21
N ALA A 13 -4.26 -2.08 -9.30
CA ALA A 13 -5.44 -1.40 -8.79
C ALA A 13 -5.10 -0.11 -8.04
N LEU A 14 -4.07 -0.12 -7.19
CA LEU A 14 -3.60 1.06 -6.47
C LEU A 14 -3.12 2.15 -7.42
N PHE A 15 -2.31 1.80 -8.42
CA PHE A 15 -1.85 2.75 -9.41
C PHE A 15 -3.01 3.38 -10.19
N ALA A 16 -3.96 2.56 -10.66
CA ALA A 16 -5.14 3.05 -11.37
C ALA A 16 -6.03 3.98 -10.51
N ARG A 17 -6.22 3.67 -9.22
CA ARG A 17 -7.05 4.48 -8.32
C ARG A 17 -6.35 5.73 -7.79
N SER A 18 -5.02 5.74 -7.71
CA SER A 18 -4.25 6.84 -7.13
C SER A 18 -4.29 8.14 -7.95
N GLY A 19 -4.55 8.05 -9.26
CA GLY A 19 -4.48 9.22 -10.14
C GLY A 19 -3.11 9.90 -10.18
N ASN A 20 -2.03 9.15 -9.91
CA ASN A 20 -0.67 9.69 -9.73
C ASN A 20 -0.52 10.68 -8.55
N GLN A 21 -1.45 10.66 -7.60
CA GLN A 21 -1.48 11.59 -6.47
C GLN A 21 -1.21 10.88 -5.15
N CYS A 22 -0.45 11.51 -4.26
CA CYS A 22 -0.28 11.04 -2.89
C CYS A 22 -1.63 10.97 -2.17
N ALA A 23 -1.89 9.85 -1.48
CA ALA A 23 -3.13 9.63 -0.73
C ALA A 23 -3.16 10.35 0.64
N PHE A 24 -2.06 10.97 1.07
CA PHE A 24 -2.03 11.69 2.34
C PHE A 24 -2.85 12.99 2.24
N PRO A 25 -3.74 13.28 3.21
CA PRO A 25 -4.55 14.49 3.18
C PRO A 25 -3.68 15.74 3.01
N SER A 26 -4.10 16.63 2.11
CA SER A 26 -3.40 17.88 1.78
C SER A 26 -2.02 17.72 1.11
N CYS A 27 -1.59 16.49 0.78
CA CYS A 27 -0.39 16.27 -0.01
C CYS A 27 -0.71 16.25 -1.50
N ASN A 28 -0.20 17.24 -2.24
CA ASN A 28 -0.36 17.35 -3.70
C ASN A 28 0.86 16.85 -4.48
N HIS A 29 1.70 16.01 -3.86
CA HIS A 29 2.90 15.48 -4.52
C HIS A 29 2.56 14.33 -5.48
N HIS A 30 3.15 14.36 -6.68
CA HIS A 30 2.96 13.29 -7.67
C HIS A 30 3.77 12.04 -7.30
N LEU A 31 3.18 10.86 -7.53
CA LEU A 31 3.84 9.58 -7.27
C LEU A 31 4.91 9.25 -8.31
N ILE A 32 4.74 9.71 -9.54
CA ILE A 32 5.68 9.63 -10.66
C ILE A 32 6.26 11.02 -10.89
N ASN A 33 7.59 11.13 -10.84
CA ASN A 33 8.29 12.39 -11.05
C ASN A 33 8.49 12.71 -12.55
N HIS A 34 9.07 13.88 -12.84
CA HIS A 34 9.37 14.34 -14.21
C HIS A 34 10.38 13.46 -14.98
N LYS A 35 11.06 12.53 -14.32
CA LYS A 35 11.96 11.54 -14.92
C LYS A 35 11.30 10.17 -15.10
N ASN A 36 9.98 10.09 -14.96
CA ASN A 36 9.20 8.85 -14.98
C ASN A 36 9.59 7.83 -13.90
N GLN A 37 10.09 8.30 -12.75
CA GLN A 37 10.45 7.43 -11.63
C GLN A 37 9.35 7.46 -10.55
N PHE A 38 9.01 6.29 -10.03
CA PHE A 38 8.11 6.17 -8.88
C PHE A 38 8.83 6.55 -7.59
N VAL A 39 8.33 7.60 -6.92
CA VAL A 39 8.92 8.19 -5.70
C VAL A 39 8.04 7.98 -4.46
N GLY A 40 7.01 7.14 -4.56
CA GLY A 40 6.12 6.79 -3.46
C GLY A 40 6.52 5.53 -2.70
N GLN A 41 5.83 5.28 -1.58
CA GLN A 41 5.87 4.01 -0.86
C GLN A 41 4.45 3.45 -0.71
N ILE A 42 4.31 2.14 -0.93
CA ILE A 42 3.05 1.42 -0.72
C ILE A 42 3.14 0.71 0.63
N CYS A 43 2.18 0.99 1.51
CA CYS A 43 2.10 0.41 2.84
C CYS A 43 0.77 -0.34 3.04
N HIS A 44 0.78 -1.28 3.99
CA HIS A 44 -0.45 -1.93 4.44
C HIS A 44 -1.07 -1.08 5.56
N ILE A 45 -2.40 -0.97 5.54
CA ILE A 45 -3.16 -0.31 6.63
C ILE A 45 -3.06 -1.16 7.89
N GLU A 46 -3.24 -2.48 7.78
CA GLU A 46 -3.13 -3.42 8.88
C GLU A 46 -1.67 -3.86 9.06
N ALA A 47 -1.19 -3.83 10.30
CA ALA A 47 0.19 -4.19 10.61
C ALA A 47 0.41 -5.70 10.38
N ALA A 48 1.60 -6.06 9.88
CA ALA A 48 1.95 -7.46 9.66
C ALA A 48 2.40 -8.19 10.93
N ASN A 49 2.92 -7.45 11.92
CA ASN A 49 3.47 -8.01 13.14
C ASN A 49 2.47 -7.89 14.30
N VAL A 50 2.41 -8.93 15.13
CA VAL A 50 1.69 -8.90 16.41
C VAL A 50 2.21 -7.73 17.24
N GLY A 51 1.31 -6.90 17.77
CA GLY A 51 1.65 -5.71 18.55
C GLY A 51 1.92 -4.45 17.72
N GLY A 52 1.84 -4.50 16.39
CA GLY A 52 1.84 -3.28 15.57
C GLY A 52 0.54 -2.47 15.74
N GLU A 53 0.60 -1.16 15.49
CA GLU A 53 -0.49 -0.20 15.77
C GLU A 53 -1.88 -0.63 15.28
N ARG A 54 -1.93 -1.28 14.12
CA ARG A 54 -3.18 -1.74 13.47
C ARG A 54 -3.14 -3.25 13.18
N TYR A 55 -2.51 -4.04 14.05
CA TYR A 55 -2.47 -5.49 13.87
C TYR A 55 -3.87 -6.09 13.99
N ASN A 56 -4.30 -6.83 12.96
CA ASN A 56 -5.56 -7.54 12.97
C ASN A 56 -5.33 -9.05 13.17
N PRO A 57 -5.67 -9.63 14.33
CA PRO A 57 -5.45 -11.05 14.61
C PRO A 57 -6.33 -11.98 13.75
N SER A 58 -7.43 -11.48 13.16
CA SER A 58 -8.31 -12.28 12.31
C SER A 58 -7.84 -12.33 10.85
N GLN A 59 -6.75 -11.65 10.49
CA GLN A 59 -6.27 -11.53 9.12
C GLN A 59 -4.96 -12.30 8.91
N ASN A 60 -4.97 -13.23 7.95
CA ASN A 60 -3.76 -13.93 7.54
C ASN A 60 -2.92 -13.10 6.54
N ASP A 61 -1.67 -13.52 6.32
CA ASP A 61 -0.72 -12.82 5.45
C ASP A 61 -1.19 -12.68 3.99
N GLU A 62 -1.98 -13.64 3.48
CA GLU A 62 -2.48 -13.61 2.12
C GLU A 62 -3.62 -12.62 1.95
N GLN A 63 -4.54 -12.60 2.91
CA GLN A 63 -5.59 -11.59 3.01
C GLN A 63 -5.01 -10.19 3.17
N ARG A 64 -3.89 -10.04 3.88
CA ARG A 64 -3.24 -8.74 4.09
C ARG A 64 -2.67 -8.14 2.81
N ARG A 65 -2.10 -8.98 1.93
CA ARG A 65 -1.47 -8.55 0.68
C ARG A 65 -2.42 -8.47 -0.52
N SER A 66 -3.70 -8.82 -0.34
CA SER A 66 -4.71 -8.97 -1.41
C SER A 66 -5.96 -8.09 -1.25
N LYS A 67 -6.05 -7.24 -0.23
CA LYS A 67 -7.19 -6.33 -0.05
C LYS A 67 -6.92 -4.94 -0.62
N VAL A 68 -7.87 -4.42 -1.39
CA VAL A 68 -8.03 -2.99 -1.65
C VAL A 68 -9.33 -2.58 -0.98
N TYR A 69 -9.26 -1.66 -0.01
CA TYR A 69 -10.45 -1.06 0.60
C TYR A 69 -11.02 0.05 -0.30
#